data_AF-A0AA92EVB6-F1
#
_entry.id   AF-A0AA92EVB6-F1
#
_cell.length_a   1.000
_cell.length_b   1.000
_cell.length_c   1.000
_cell.angle_alpha   90.00
_cell.angle_beta   90.00
_cell.angle_gamma   90.00
#
_symmetry.space_group_name_H-M   'P 1'
#
loop_
_entity.id
_entity.type
_entity.pdbx_description
1 polymer ?
#
loop_
_entity_poly.entity_id
_entity_poly.type
_entity_poly.pdbx_seq_one_letter_code
_entity_poly.pdbx_strand_id
1 'polypeptide(L)'
;MYVFEIVTPGTWLESEDRDWSWKIGNLLQSLKSQYFEANFALNLFTEARSVCPSVADRENWERDAQRRSEIRREIEQEYGGFLGHEQWDEINFKTEVRFKREKWSNGFQPREFEHNLPFIYARAFLYAIDSFEKFLGVLSREDGVPEIVAELHGQVGEAFPDLRGVRNSAQHLEDRSRGLGAGRNPKPLDLKPVENNMISAPNGGVLILNSLNGSKYASTMADGHYGEVDVSPESMERLQNILQQTLEAFDWHGPKQHGPSA
;
A
#
# COMPACT_ATOMS: atom_id res chain seq x y z
N MET A 1 -0.66 -0.37 -17.24
CA MET A 1 -1.74 0.38 -16.60
C MET A 1 -3.01 -0.45 -16.70
N TYR A 2 -3.64 -0.71 -15.57
CA TYR A 2 -4.90 -1.45 -15.45
C TYR A 2 -6.03 -0.44 -15.23
N VAL A 3 -7.09 -0.51 -16.02
CA VAL A 3 -8.28 0.33 -15.89
C VAL A 3 -9.45 -0.58 -15.61
N PHE A 4 -9.96 -0.56 -14.38
CA PHE A 4 -11.14 -1.35 -14.00
C PHE A 4 -12.38 -0.48 -14.10
N GLU A 5 -13.13 -0.69 -15.17
CA GLU A 5 -14.32 0.08 -15.55
C GLU A 5 -15.54 -0.28 -14.70
N ILE A 6 -16.42 0.68 -14.44
CA ILE A 6 -17.70 0.43 -13.77
C ILE A 6 -18.84 1.18 -14.46
N VAL A 7 -20.04 0.61 -14.39
CA VAL A 7 -21.26 1.24 -14.90
C VAL A 7 -22.20 1.51 -13.74
N THR A 8 -22.53 2.78 -13.52
CA THR A 8 -23.63 3.17 -12.64
C THR A 8 -24.93 3.16 -13.45
N PRO A 9 -25.98 2.39 -13.05
CA PRO A 9 -27.18 2.21 -13.85
C PRO A 9 -28.00 3.49 -14.13
N GLY A 10 -27.79 4.55 -13.34
CA GLY A 10 -28.32 5.87 -13.61
C GLY A 10 -27.54 6.96 -12.88
N THR A 11 -28.13 8.15 -12.79
CA THR A 11 -27.51 9.33 -12.19
C THR A 11 -28.05 9.62 -10.78
N TRP A 12 -29.33 9.32 -10.54
CA TRP A 12 -30.00 9.58 -9.26
C TRP A 12 -30.68 8.30 -8.76
N LEU A 13 -30.74 8.14 -7.43
CA LEU A 13 -31.48 7.06 -6.80
C LEU A 13 -32.98 7.38 -6.81
N GLU A 14 -33.78 6.41 -7.23
CA GLU A 14 -35.24 6.51 -7.21
C GLU A 14 -35.75 6.24 -5.79
N SER A 15 -36.34 7.26 -5.15
CA SER A 15 -37.01 7.14 -3.85
C SER A 15 -37.92 8.34 -3.60
N GLU A 16 -39.02 8.11 -2.87
CA GLU A 16 -39.89 9.18 -2.40
C GLU A 16 -39.23 10.03 -1.31
N ASP A 17 -38.31 9.44 -0.53
CA ASP A 17 -37.54 10.12 0.51
C ASP A 17 -36.25 10.70 -0.06
N ARG A 18 -36.21 12.04 -0.19
CA ARG A 18 -35.05 12.77 -0.70
C ARG A 18 -33.85 12.74 0.23
N ASP A 19 -34.09 12.74 1.55
CA ASP A 19 -33.00 12.71 2.53
C ASP A 19 -32.32 11.33 2.50
N TRP A 20 -33.12 10.28 2.34
CA TRP A 20 -32.63 8.93 2.09
C TRP A 20 -31.79 8.86 0.81
N SER A 21 -32.31 9.32 -0.33
CA SER A 21 -31.57 9.27 -1.61
C SER A 21 -30.26 10.04 -1.54
N TRP A 22 -30.23 11.18 -0.84
CA TRP A 22 -29.00 11.95 -0.66
C TRP A 22 -27.99 11.22 0.22
N LYS A 23 -28.44 10.65 1.35
CA LYS A 23 -27.59 9.91 2.28
C LYS A 23 -26.97 8.67 1.60
N ILE A 24 -27.79 7.84 0.96
CA ILE A 24 -27.34 6.63 0.27
C ILE A 24 -26.46 6.97 -0.93
N GLY A 25 -26.83 8.00 -1.70
CA GLY A 25 -26.01 8.49 -2.82
C GLY A 25 -24.60 8.91 -2.38
N ASN A 26 -24.47 9.58 -1.23
CA ASN A 26 -23.16 9.95 -0.67
C ASN A 26 -22.33 8.73 -0.24
N LEU A 27 -22.96 7.71 0.35
CA LEU A 27 -22.28 6.47 0.71
C LEU A 27 -21.79 5.71 -0.53
N LEU A 28 -22.63 5.59 -1.56
CA LEU A 28 -22.26 4.98 -2.84
C LEU A 28 -21.14 5.74 -3.54
N GLN A 29 -21.16 7.08 -3.51
CA GLN A 29 -20.09 7.88 -4.08
C GLN A 29 -18.78 7.73 -3.31
N SER A 30 -18.84 7.65 -1.98
CA SER A 30 -17.67 7.37 -1.13
C SER A 30 -17.10 6.00 -1.44
N LEU A 31 -17.96 4.98 -1.57
CA LEU A 31 -17.58 3.62 -1.96
C LEU A 31 -16.87 3.59 -3.32
N LYS A 32 -17.44 4.25 -4.34
CA LYS A 32 -16.81 4.42 -5.67
C LYS A 32 -15.45 5.11 -5.57
N SER A 33 -15.33 6.15 -4.74
CA SER A 33 -14.08 6.88 -4.55
C SER A 33 -12.99 5.96 -3.98
N GLN A 34 -13.30 5.14 -2.97
CA GLN A 34 -12.35 4.18 -2.39
C GLN A 34 -11.94 3.10 -3.39
N TYR A 35 -12.89 2.63 -4.22
CA TYR A 35 -12.59 1.70 -5.30
C TYR A 35 -11.60 2.28 -6.33
N PHE A 36 -11.79 3.54 -6.77
CA PHE A 36 -10.86 4.17 -7.71
C PHE A 36 -9.50 4.49 -7.06
N GLU A 37 -9.47 4.81 -5.77
CA GLU A 37 -8.23 4.96 -5.01
C GLU A 37 -7.45 3.64 -4.96
N ALA A 38 -8.13 2.50 -4.75
CA ALA A 38 -7.52 1.18 -4.84
C ALA A 38 -6.98 0.90 -6.25
N ASN A 39 -7.76 1.16 -7.31
CA ASN A 39 -7.28 0.97 -8.69
C ASN A 39 -6.03 1.82 -8.99
N PHE A 40 -6.02 3.08 -8.56
CA PHE A 40 -4.87 3.96 -8.76
C PHE A 40 -3.64 3.50 -7.96
N ALA A 41 -3.83 3.11 -6.70
CA ALA A 41 -2.77 2.57 -5.86
C ALA A 41 -2.15 1.28 -6.44
N LEU A 42 -2.96 0.39 -7.04
CA LEU A 42 -2.48 -0.79 -7.75
C LEU A 42 -1.54 -0.40 -8.90
N ASN A 43 -1.95 0.57 -9.73
CA ASN A 43 -1.14 1.02 -10.87
C ASN A 43 0.21 1.58 -10.41
N LEU A 44 0.20 2.46 -9.40
CA LEU A 44 1.42 3.03 -8.82
C LEU A 44 2.30 1.95 -8.17
N PHE A 45 1.71 0.96 -7.51
CA PHE A 45 2.43 -0.17 -6.95
C PHE A 45 3.12 -1.00 -8.04
N THR A 46 2.41 -1.34 -9.11
CA THR A 46 2.99 -2.07 -10.26
C THR A 46 4.13 -1.28 -10.89
N GLU A 47 3.95 0.01 -11.10
CA GLU A 47 5.00 0.89 -11.65
C GLU A 47 6.23 0.93 -10.72
N ALA A 48 6.04 1.21 -9.43
CA ALA A 48 7.13 1.25 -8.45
C ALA A 48 7.92 -0.07 -8.37
N ARG A 49 7.24 -1.22 -8.53
CA ARG A 49 7.91 -2.52 -8.57
C ARG A 49 8.71 -2.74 -9.85
N SER A 50 8.24 -2.21 -10.98
CA SER A 50 8.93 -2.31 -12.27
C SER A 50 10.19 -1.44 -12.35
N VAL A 51 10.20 -0.30 -11.63
CA VAL A 51 11.32 0.64 -11.57
C VAL A 51 12.43 0.18 -10.61
N CYS A 52 12.13 -0.77 -9.72
CA CYS A 52 13.13 -1.33 -8.80
C CYS A 52 14.29 -1.92 -9.63
N PRO A 53 15.50 -1.32 -9.60
CA PRO A 53 16.56 -1.69 -10.52
C PRO A 53 16.89 -3.16 -10.32
N SER A 54 16.73 -3.96 -11.37
CA SER A 54 17.40 -5.24 -11.42
C SER A 54 18.89 -4.98 -11.22
N VAL A 55 19.48 -5.81 -10.36
CA VAL A 55 20.90 -5.95 -10.08
C VAL A 55 21.79 -5.37 -11.19
N ALA A 56 22.36 -4.19 -10.90
CA ALA A 56 23.57 -3.65 -11.52
C ALA A 56 23.60 -3.56 -13.06
N ASP A 57 23.22 -2.40 -13.59
CA ASP A 57 23.96 -1.85 -14.73
C ASP A 57 25.41 -1.65 -14.28
N ARG A 58 26.28 -2.59 -14.64
CA ARG A 58 27.71 -2.56 -14.31
C ARG A 58 28.35 -1.21 -14.69
N GLU A 59 27.90 -0.63 -15.80
CA GLU A 59 28.33 0.70 -16.27
C GLU A 59 27.92 1.83 -15.32
N ASN A 60 26.71 1.77 -14.73
CA ASN A 60 26.28 2.74 -13.73
C ASN A 60 27.09 2.59 -12.44
N TRP A 61 27.44 1.36 -12.04
CA TRP A 61 28.29 1.12 -10.88
C TRP A 61 29.73 1.63 -11.10
N GLU A 62 30.32 1.35 -12.26
CA GLU A 62 31.67 1.80 -12.61
C GLU A 62 31.74 3.33 -12.68
N ARG A 63 30.74 3.98 -13.30
CA ARG A 63 30.61 5.45 -13.31
C ARG A 63 30.48 6.04 -11.91
N ASP A 64 29.64 5.45 -11.07
CA ASP A 64 29.42 5.91 -9.70
C ASP A 64 30.68 5.72 -8.83
N ALA A 65 31.44 4.64 -9.05
CA ALA A 65 32.71 4.41 -8.37
C ALA A 65 33.78 5.42 -8.81
N GLN A 66 33.87 5.69 -10.11
CA GLN A 66 34.79 6.69 -10.67
C GLN A 66 34.49 8.09 -10.12
N ARG A 67 33.21 8.50 -10.13
CA ARG A 67 32.81 9.83 -9.65
C ARG A 67 33.09 10.02 -8.15
N ARG A 68 32.87 8.99 -7.33
CA ARG A 68 33.26 9.02 -5.91
C ARG A 68 34.75 9.20 -5.72
N SER A 69 35.58 8.55 -6.55
CA SER A 69 37.04 8.68 -6.51
C SER A 69 37.49 10.11 -6.84
N GLU A 70 36.88 10.74 -7.85
CA GLU A 70 37.14 12.14 -8.21
C GLU A 70 36.80 13.10 -7.05
N ILE A 71 35.61 12.97 -6.49
CA ILE A 71 35.16 13.78 -5.35
C ILE A 71 36.08 13.59 -4.14
N ARG A 72 36.50 12.35 -3.86
CA ARG A 72 37.44 12.08 -2.77
C ARG A 72 38.76 12.81 -2.99
N ARG A 73 39.33 12.75 -4.20
CA ARG A 73 40.58 13.46 -4.54
C ARG A 73 40.46 14.97 -4.40
N GLU A 74 39.32 15.55 -4.78
CA GLU A 74 39.05 16.98 -4.57
C GLU A 74 39.07 17.34 -3.08
N ILE A 75 38.41 16.53 -2.24
CA ILE A 75 38.35 16.77 -0.78
C ILE A 75 39.72 16.55 -0.13
N GLU A 76 40.49 15.53 -0.53
CA GLU A 76 41.87 15.32 -0.05
C GLU A 76 42.77 16.51 -0.36
N GLN A 77 42.60 17.14 -1.52
CA GLN A 77 43.31 18.37 -1.89
C GLN A 77 42.88 19.57 -1.04
N GLU A 78 41.58 19.69 -0.72
CA GLU A 78 41.05 20.73 0.18
C GLU A 78 41.66 20.62 1.61
N TYR A 79 42.04 19.42 2.04
CA TYR A 79 42.58 19.15 3.39
C TYR A 79 44.08 19.38 3.55
N GLY A 80 44.87 19.50 2.47
CA GLY A 80 46.24 20.01 2.54
C GLY A 80 47.32 19.11 3.17
N GLY A 81 47.05 17.85 3.53
CA GLY A 81 48.09 16.86 3.92
C GLY A 81 48.00 16.28 5.35
N PHE A 82 48.87 15.28 5.60
CA PHE A 82 48.94 14.32 6.72
C PHE A 82 47.60 13.93 7.37
N LEU A 83 47.01 12.87 6.82
CA LEU A 83 45.73 12.29 7.22
C LEU A 83 45.90 11.25 8.34
N GLY A 84 45.56 11.60 9.57
CA GLY A 84 45.28 10.66 10.66
C GLY A 84 43.96 9.91 10.42
N HIS A 85 43.73 8.80 11.15
CA HIS A 85 42.56 7.92 10.94
C HIS A 85 41.21 8.67 11.05
N GLU A 86 41.05 9.60 11.99
CA GLU A 86 39.83 10.40 12.13
C GLU A 86 39.56 11.30 10.90
N GLN A 87 40.61 11.72 10.19
CA GLN A 87 40.48 12.55 8.99
C GLN A 87 40.08 11.70 7.78
N TRP A 88 40.40 10.39 7.76
CA TRP A 88 39.91 9.47 6.73
C TRP A 88 38.40 9.25 6.81
N ASP A 89 37.87 9.06 8.02
CA ASP A 89 36.43 8.89 8.23
C ASP A 89 35.65 10.15 7.83
N GLU A 90 36.17 11.33 8.18
CA GLU A 90 35.58 12.62 7.79
C GLU A 90 35.63 12.84 6.28
N ILE A 91 36.74 12.49 5.60
CA ILE A 91 36.86 12.58 4.14
C ILE A 91 35.85 11.63 3.46
N ASN A 92 35.71 10.41 3.95
CA ASN A 92 34.74 9.45 3.43
C ASN A 92 33.32 9.96 3.59
N PHE A 93 32.99 10.49 4.76
CA PHE A 93 31.68 11.09 5.03
C PHE A 93 31.39 12.26 4.08
N LYS A 94 32.32 13.22 3.95
CA LYS A 94 32.17 14.37 3.04
C LYS A 94 32.05 13.94 1.57
N THR A 95 32.81 12.93 1.16
CA THR A 95 32.74 12.35 -0.19
C THR A 95 31.34 11.84 -0.47
N GLU A 96 30.78 11.02 0.44
CA GLU A 96 29.44 10.48 0.28
C GLU A 96 28.37 11.57 0.30
N VAL A 97 28.51 12.60 1.14
CA VAL A 97 27.55 13.73 1.18
C VAL A 97 27.58 14.51 -0.14
N ARG A 98 28.76 14.85 -0.67
CA ARG A 98 28.88 15.60 -1.94
C ARG A 98 28.37 14.75 -3.11
N PHE A 99 28.73 13.47 -3.16
CA PHE A 99 28.24 12.54 -4.18
C PHE A 99 26.71 12.39 -4.17
N LYS A 100 26.10 12.18 -3.00
CA LYS A 100 24.64 12.07 -2.85
C LYS A 100 23.94 13.35 -3.28
N ARG A 101 24.43 14.53 -2.87
CA ARG A 101 23.86 15.83 -3.28
C ARG A 101 23.95 16.05 -4.79
N GLU A 102 25.06 15.68 -5.41
CA GLU A 102 25.22 15.76 -6.86
C GLU A 102 24.23 14.85 -7.59
N LYS A 103 24.04 13.61 -7.11
CA LYS A 103 23.01 12.71 -7.63
C LYS A 103 21.61 13.35 -7.51
N TRP A 104 21.26 13.87 -6.34
CA TRP A 104 19.95 14.48 -6.14
C TRP A 104 19.73 15.72 -7.00
N SER A 105 20.74 16.58 -7.17
CA SER A 105 20.63 17.75 -8.06
C SER A 105 20.47 17.36 -9.53
N ASN A 106 20.92 16.17 -9.92
CA ASN A 106 20.76 15.62 -11.27
C ASN A 106 19.46 14.82 -11.44
N GLY A 107 18.53 14.90 -10.47
CA GLY A 107 17.20 14.28 -10.56
C GLY A 107 17.12 12.82 -10.12
N PHE A 108 18.22 12.23 -9.61
CA PHE A 108 18.18 10.89 -9.02
C PHE A 108 17.47 10.92 -7.66
N GLN A 109 16.64 9.92 -7.38
CA GLN A 109 15.98 9.79 -6.08
C GLN A 109 16.91 9.12 -5.05
N PRO A 110 16.75 9.44 -3.75
CA PRO A 110 17.34 8.63 -2.68
C PRO A 110 16.87 7.17 -2.77
N ARG A 111 17.80 6.23 -2.56
CA ARG A 111 17.50 4.79 -2.58
C ARG A 111 16.46 4.40 -1.54
N GLU A 112 16.46 5.08 -0.40
CA GLU A 112 15.47 4.90 0.64
C GLU A 112 14.07 5.26 0.14
N PHE A 113 13.93 6.22 -0.78
CA PHE A 113 12.63 6.58 -1.35
C PHE A 113 12.19 5.51 -2.35
N GLU A 114 13.08 5.13 -3.27
CA GLU A 114 12.83 4.06 -4.26
C GLU A 114 12.42 2.75 -3.60
N HIS A 115 13.15 2.34 -2.54
CA HIS A 115 12.82 1.16 -1.77
C HIS A 115 11.45 1.25 -1.10
N ASN A 116 11.08 2.43 -0.59
CA ASN A 116 9.82 2.63 0.12
C ASN A 116 8.60 2.81 -0.79
N LEU A 117 8.78 3.17 -2.06
CA LEU A 117 7.67 3.44 -2.98
C LEU A 117 6.67 2.27 -3.08
N PRO A 118 7.08 1.00 -3.32
CA PRO A 118 6.15 -0.12 -3.36
C PRO A 118 5.38 -0.29 -2.04
N PHE A 119 6.02 -0.08 -0.89
CA PHE A 119 5.34 -0.22 0.42
C PHE A 119 4.34 0.90 0.66
N ILE A 120 4.63 2.12 0.22
CA ILE A 120 3.69 3.25 0.31
C ILE A 120 2.44 2.94 -0.49
N TYR A 121 2.58 2.52 -1.75
CA TYR A 121 1.44 2.23 -2.61
C TYR A 121 0.67 0.97 -2.19
N ALA A 122 1.37 -0.05 -1.69
CA ALA A 122 0.72 -1.21 -1.09
C ALA A 122 -0.15 -0.85 0.12
N ARG A 123 0.32 0.06 0.99
CA ARG A 123 -0.50 0.56 2.12
C ARG A 123 -1.66 1.42 1.65
N ALA A 124 -1.48 2.25 0.62
CA ALA A 124 -2.58 3.03 0.04
C ALA A 124 -3.68 2.09 -0.48
N PHE A 125 -3.31 1.03 -1.19
CA PHE A 125 -4.23 -0.01 -1.64
C PHE A 125 -4.96 -0.69 -0.47
N LEU A 126 -4.21 -1.12 0.55
CA LEU A 126 -4.76 -1.72 1.77
C LEU A 126 -5.78 -0.81 2.46
N TYR A 127 -5.47 0.48 2.61
CA TYR A 127 -6.36 1.45 3.25
C TYR A 127 -7.59 1.77 2.41
N ALA A 128 -7.46 1.78 1.09
CA ALA A 128 -8.59 1.96 0.18
C ALA A 128 -9.57 0.79 0.27
N ILE A 129 -9.09 -0.46 0.31
CA ILE A 129 -9.97 -1.64 0.48
C ILE A 129 -10.60 -1.67 1.89
N ASP A 130 -9.84 -1.39 2.95
CA ASP A 130 -10.41 -1.30 4.31
C ASP A 130 -11.48 -0.20 4.42
N SER A 131 -11.28 0.93 3.74
CA SER A 131 -12.28 1.99 3.69
C SER A 131 -13.49 1.60 2.85
N PHE A 132 -13.30 0.93 1.71
CA PHE A 132 -14.37 0.35 0.91
C PHE A 132 -15.23 -0.60 1.73
N GLU A 133 -14.60 -1.56 2.43
CA GLU A 133 -15.28 -2.52 3.32
C GLU A 133 -16.11 -1.81 4.39
N LYS A 134 -15.56 -0.78 5.03
CA LYS A 134 -16.27 0.01 6.04
C LYS A 134 -17.45 0.78 5.47
N PHE A 135 -17.30 1.44 4.33
CA PHE A 135 -18.42 2.17 3.70
C PHE A 135 -19.53 1.21 3.28
N LEU A 136 -19.18 0.06 2.71
CA LEU A 136 -20.14 -0.98 2.36
C LEU A 136 -20.84 -1.55 3.60
N GLY A 137 -20.10 -1.74 4.69
CA GLY A 137 -20.64 -2.20 5.97
C GLY A 137 -21.50 -1.17 6.71
N VAL A 138 -21.31 0.13 6.45
CA VAL A 138 -22.25 1.19 6.89
C VAL A 138 -23.49 1.14 6.02
N LEU A 139 -23.32 1.12 4.69
CA LEU A 139 -24.40 1.07 3.72
C LEU A 139 -25.34 -0.12 3.96
N SER A 140 -24.81 -1.31 4.24
CA SER A 140 -25.61 -2.52 4.48
C SER A 140 -26.49 -2.49 5.73
N ARG A 141 -26.31 -1.49 6.61
CA ARG A 141 -27.06 -1.33 7.87
C ARG A 141 -28.06 -0.17 7.81
N GLU A 142 -28.11 0.56 6.71
CA GLU A 142 -29.03 1.66 6.54
C GLU A 142 -30.44 1.17 6.20
N ASP A 143 -31.45 1.84 6.76
CA ASP A 143 -32.84 1.50 6.52
C ASP A 143 -33.19 1.68 5.04
N GLY A 144 -33.95 0.75 4.45
CA GLY A 144 -34.38 0.81 3.05
C GLY A 144 -33.31 0.39 2.02
N VAL A 145 -32.11 -0.02 2.45
CA VAL A 145 -31.09 -0.59 1.55
C VAL A 145 -31.43 -2.04 1.19
N PRO A 146 -31.22 -2.48 -0.08
CA PRO A 146 -31.45 -3.86 -0.50
C PRO A 146 -30.67 -4.89 0.34
N GLU A 147 -31.32 -5.99 0.73
CA GLU A 147 -30.73 -7.02 1.60
C GLU A 147 -29.44 -7.64 1.02
N ILE A 148 -29.33 -7.73 -0.31
CA ILE A 148 -28.14 -8.23 -1.01
C ILE A 148 -26.86 -7.46 -0.66
N VAL A 149 -26.96 -6.19 -0.26
CA VAL A 149 -25.79 -5.37 0.11
C VAL A 149 -25.10 -5.93 1.35
N ALA A 150 -25.83 -6.54 2.28
CA ALA A 150 -25.24 -7.21 3.44
C ALA A 150 -24.47 -8.48 3.05
N GLU A 151 -24.98 -9.24 2.08
CA GLU A 151 -24.28 -10.42 1.54
C GLU A 151 -23.01 -10.01 0.80
N LEU A 152 -23.07 -8.95 -0.02
CA LEU A 152 -21.93 -8.39 -0.73
C LEU A 152 -20.85 -7.87 0.25
N HIS A 153 -21.26 -7.29 1.38
CA HIS A 153 -20.33 -6.92 2.46
C HIS A 153 -19.60 -8.14 3.01
N GLY A 154 -20.31 -9.25 3.22
CA GLY A 154 -19.71 -10.54 3.62
C GLY A 154 -18.68 -11.06 2.62
N GLN A 155 -18.96 -10.95 1.32
CA GLN A 155 -18.03 -11.37 0.25
C GLN A 155 -16.70 -10.62 0.28
N VAL A 156 -16.67 -9.36 0.75
CA VAL A 156 -15.41 -8.62 0.94
C VAL A 156 -14.56 -9.31 2.03
N GLY A 157 -15.17 -9.72 3.13
CA GLY A 157 -14.49 -10.42 4.22
C GLY A 157 -13.92 -11.78 3.78
N GLU A 158 -14.64 -12.50 2.92
CA GLU A 158 -14.17 -13.77 2.35
C GLU A 158 -13.04 -13.56 1.33
N ALA A 159 -13.10 -12.49 0.53
CA ALA A 159 -12.06 -12.14 -0.43
C ALA A 159 -10.78 -11.65 0.25
N PHE A 160 -10.90 -10.97 1.40
CA PHE A 160 -9.79 -10.35 2.12
C PHE A 160 -9.81 -10.68 3.62
N PRO A 161 -9.59 -11.95 4.01
CA PRO A 161 -9.76 -12.39 5.40
C PRO A 161 -8.82 -11.68 6.39
N ASP A 162 -7.59 -11.39 5.97
CA ASP A 162 -6.57 -10.77 6.82
C ASP A 162 -6.58 -9.23 6.77
N LEU A 163 -7.45 -8.61 5.96
CA LEU A 163 -7.47 -7.17 5.68
C LEU A 163 -7.41 -6.34 6.96
N ARG A 164 -8.33 -6.59 7.88
CA ARG A 164 -8.43 -5.85 9.13
C ARG A 164 -7.18 -6.05 10.00
N GLY A 165 -6.67 -7.28 10.06
CA GLY A 165 -5.51 -7.62 10.87
C GLY A 165 -4.24 -6.94 10.38
N VAL A 166 -3.96 -7.05 9.07
CA VAL A 166 -2.82 -6.42 8.40
C VAL A 166 -2.93 -4.89 8.45
N ARG A 167 -4.11 -4.33 8.22
CA ARG A 167 -4.35 -2.87 8.31
C ARG A 167 -4.09 -2.34 9.70
N ASN A 168 -4.60 -3.01 10.74
CA ASN A 168 -4.35 -2.59 12.12
C ASN A 168 -2.86 -2.66 12.48
N SER A 169 -2.14 -3.69 12.01
CA SER A 169 -0.69 -3.78 12.21
C SER A 169 0.07 -2.69 11.44
N ALA A 170 -0.38 -2.30 10.25
CA ALA A 170 0.20 -1.16 9.51
C ALA A 170 -0.05 0.19 10.21
N GLN A 171 -1.21 0.37 10.83
CA GLN A 171 -1.55 1.60 11.59
C GLN A 171 -0.85 1.69 12.95
N HIS A 172 -0.55 0.56 13.57
CA HIS A 172 0.07 0.46 14.90
C HIS A 172 1.45 -0.20 14.83
N LEU A 173 2.24 0.20 13.83
CA LEU A 173 3.53 -0.40 13.55
C LEU A 173 4.50 -0.24 14.73
N GLU A 174 4.41 0.86 15.47
CA GLU A 174 5.17 1.13 16.68
C GLU A 174 4.95 0.07 17.76
N ASP A 175 3.71 -0.34 18.02
CA ASP A 175 3.40 -1.38 18.99
C ASP A 175 3.79 -2.77 18.46
N ARG A 176 3.55 -3.05 17.17
CA ARG A 176 3.97 -4.32 16.55
C ARG A 176 5.48 -4.49 16.58
N SER A 177 6.24 -3.43 16.32
CA SER A 177 7.71 -3.45 16.36
C SER A 177 8.29 -3.78 17.74
N ARG A 178 7.53 -3.49 18.80
CA ARG A 178 7.87 -3.85 20.18
C ARG A 178 7.46 -5.28 20.55
N GLY A 179 6.91 -6.04 19.59
CA GLY A 179 6.38 -7.38 19.82
C GLY A 179 5.11 -7.37 20.66
N LEU A 180 4.30 -6.31 20.60
CA LEU A 180 3.07 -6.18 21.38
C LEU A 180 1.84 -6.42 20.50
N GLY A 181 0.76 -6.92 21.11
CA GLY A 181 -0.55 -7.14 20.49
C GLY A 181 -1.42 -5.87 20.46
N ALA A 182 -2.74 -6.03 20.28
CA ALA A 182 -3.67 -4.90 20.22
C ALA A 182 -4.24 -4.51 21.60
N GLY A 183 -4.73 -3.27 21.71
CA GLY A 183 -5.49 -2.76 22.87
C GLY A 183 -4.75 -1.70 23.69
N ARG A 184 -5.42 -1.13 24.70
CA ARG A 184 -4.89 -0.04 25.54
C ARG A 184 -3.69 -0.45 26.41
N ASN A 185 -3.64 -1.71 26.83
CA ASN A 185 -2.52 -2.32 27.56
C ASN A 185 -2.10 -3.60 26.81
N PRO A 186 -1.34 -3.46 25.71
CA PRO A 186 -1.09 -4.56 24.82
C PRO A 186 -0.15 -5.59 25.45
N LYS A 187 -0.46 -6.87 25.29
CA LYS A 187 0.35 -7.99 25.79
C LYS A 187 1.43 -8.35 24.77
N PRO A 188 2.55 -8.99 25.20
CA PRO A 188 3.51 -9.58 24.26
C PRO A 188 2.84 -10.54 23.28
N LEU A 189 3.27 -10.51 22.03
CA LEU A 189 2.80 -11.39 20.97
C LEU A 189 3.30 -12.82 21.18
N ASP A 190 2.43 -13.77 20.90
CA ASP A 190 2.79 -15.17 20.73
C ASP A 190 2.97 -15.46 19.24
N LEU A 191 4.22 -15.34 18.76
CA LEU A 191 4.57 -15.42 17.34
C LEU A 191 4.37 -16.83 16.79
N LYS A 192 3.42 -16.96 15.87
CA LYS A 192 3.01 -18.25 15.32
C LYS A 192 3.94 -18.72 14.20
N PRO A 193 3.96 -20.03 13.90
CA PRO A 193 4.66 -20.56 12.74
C PRO A 193 4.27 -19.87 11.44
N VAL A 194 5.26 -19.70 10.56
CA VAL A 194 5.05 -19.19 9.20
C VAL A 194 5.99 -19.91 8.25
N GLU A 195 5.44 -20.43 7.16
CA GLU A 195 6.20 -20.99 6.05
C GLU A 195 5.62 -20.47 4.74
N ASN A 196 6.41 -19.69 4.01
CA ASN A 196 6.06 -19.13 2.72
C ASN A 196 7.32 -18.91 1.86
N ASN A 197 7.17 -18.33 0.67
CA ASN A 197 8.27 -18.11 -0.27
C ASN A 197 9.39 -17.18 0.26
N MET A 198 9.09 -16.36 1.26
CA MET A 198 10.01 -15.37 1.81
C MET A 198 10.60 -15.81 3.16
N ILE A 199 9.86 -16.57 3.96
CA ILE A 199 10.19 -16.89 5.36
C ILE A 199 9.90 -18.36 5.64
N SER A 200 10.86 -19.05 6.26
CA SER A 200 10.68 -20.38 6.85
C SER A 200 10.96 -20.31 8.36
N ALA A 201 9.88 -20.35 9.15
CA ALA A 201 9.89 -20.36 10.60
C ALA A 201 8.82 -21.34 11.13
N PRO A 202 9.01 -22.66 10.95
CA PRO A 202 8.05 -23.69 11.36
C PRO A 202 7.78 -23.74 12.87
N ASN A 203 8.70 -23.23 13.68
CA ASN A 203 8.57 -23.17 15.14
C ASN A 203 8.12 -21.78 15.64
N GLY A 204 7.73 -20.88 14.74
CA GLY A 204 7.38 -19.49 15.06
C GLY A 204 8.60 -18.64 15.43
N GLY A 205 8.35 -17.53 16.14
CA GLY A 205 9.39 -16.64 16.66
C GLY A 205 9.88 -15.53 15.71
N VAL A 206 9.30 -15.42 14.51
CA VAL A 206 9.65 -14.35 13.56
C VAL A 206 8.58 -13.27 13.58
N LEU A 207 9.00 -12.03 13.88
CA LEU A 207 8.17 -10.85 13.78
C LEU A 207 8.36 -10.23 12.38
N ILE A 208 7.26 -10.07 11.66
CA ILE A 208 7.25 -9.60 10.27
C ILE A 208 6.54 -8.25 10.24
N LEU A 209 7.24 -7.23 9.79
CA LEU A 209 6.75 -5.86 9.74
C LEU A 209 6.90 -5.34 8.32
N ASN A 210 5.87 -4.63 7.82
CA ASN A 210 5.91 -3.89 6.55
C ASN A 210 6.62 -4.66 5.42
N SER A 211 6.09 -5.85 5.08
CA SER A 211 6.74 -6.79 4.17
C SER A 211 6.00 -6.94 2.84
N LEU A 212 6.72 -7.28 1.78
CA LEU A 212 6.16 -7.65 0.47
C LEU A 212 6.62 -9.06 0.07
N ASN A 213 5.69 -10.01 0.04
CA ASN A 213 5.89 -11.36 -0.50
C ASN A 213 5.29 -11.42 -1.91
N GLY A 214 6.10 -11.08 -2.92
CA GLY A 214 5.61 -10.89 -4.28
C GLY A 214 4.70 -9.65 -4.39
N SER A 215 3.44 -9.83 -4.80
CA SER A 215 2.41 -8.78 -4.81
C SER A 215 1.73 -8.59 -3.45
N LYS A 216 1.98 -9.47 -2.49
CA LYS A 216 1.23 -9.50 -1.23
C LYS A 216 1.89 -8.63 -0.17
N TYR A 217 1.13 -7.67 0.33
CA TYR A 217 1.52 -6.86 1.48
C TYR A 217 1.19 -7.58 2.77
N ALA A 218 2.19 -7.76 3.62
CA ALA A 218 2.09 -8.67 4.74
C ALA A 218 2.71 -8.13 6.03
N SER A 219 2.17 -8.61 7.14
CA SER A 219 2.66 -8.31 8.48
C SER A 219 2.20 -9.36 9.50
N THR A 220 2.87 -9.42 10.64
CA THR A 220 2.37 -10.14 11.82
C THR A 220 1.19 -9.38 12.41
N MET A 221 0.07 -10.07 12.54
CA MET A 221 -1.18 -9.58 13.12
C MET A 221 -1.13 -9.57 14.65
N ALA A 222 -2.14 -8.95 15.27
CA ALA A 222 -2.19 -8.79 16.73
C ALA A 222 -2.33 -10.10 17.52
N ASP A 223 -2.70 -11.18 16.85
CA ASP A 223 -2.80 -12.55 17.38
C ASP A 223 -1.52 -13.38 17.17
N GLY A 224 -0.50 -12.78 16.53
CA GLY A 224 0.79 -13.40 16.26
C GLY A 224 0.85 -14.21 14.97
N HIS A 225 -0.26 -14.37 14.23
CA HIS A 225 -0.24 -15.00 12.91
C HIS A 225 0.31 -14.04 11.86
N TYR A 226 0.91 -14.61 10.82
CA TYR A 226 1.22 -13.89 9.60
C TYR A 226 -0.09 -13.69 8.82
N GLY A 227 -0.37 -12.44 8.43
CA GLY A 227 -1.48 -12.10 7.56
C GLY A 227 -0.98 -11.36 6.32
N GLU A 228 -1.71 -11.50 5.22
CA GLU A 228 -1.36 -10.87 3.95
C GLU A 228 -2.58 -10.38 3.16
N VAL A 229 -2.39 -9.30 2.41
CA VAL A 229 -3.36 -8.76 1.46
C VAL A 229 -2.69 -8.64 0.10
N ASP A 230 -3.32 -9.22 -0.90
CA ASP A 230 -2.77 -9.22 -2.25
C ASP A 230 -3.02 -7.88 -2.97
N VAL A 231 -1.96 -7.26 -3.49
CA VAL A 231 -2.03 -6.00 -4.25
C VAL A 231 -1.91 -6.36 -5.73
N SER A 232 -3.03 -6.80 -6.31
CA SER A 232 -3.06 -7.44 -7.62
C SER A 232 -4.29 -7.09 -8.45
N PRO A 233 -4.23 -7.27 -9.78
CA PRO A 233 -5.40 -7.20 -10.65
C PRO A 233 -6.54 -8.11 -10.20
N GLU A 234 -6.24 -9.34 -9.78
CA GLU A 234 -7.23 -10.32 -9.34
C GLU A 234 -8.01 -9.85 -8.10
N SER A 235 -7.33 -9.13 -7.19
CA SER A 235 -7.97 -8.48 -6.04
C SER A 235 -8.90 -7.35 -6.46
N MET A 236 -8.50 -6.57 -7.47
CA MET A 236 -9.34 -5.52 -8.04
C MET A 236 -10.55 -6.07 -8.80
N GLU A 237 -10.43 -7.18 -9.53
CA GLU A 237 -11.56 -7.84 -10.20
C GLU A 237 -12.64 -8.28 -9.20
N ARG A 238 -12.22 -8.83 -8.05
CA ARG A 238 -13.15 -9.18 -6.97
C ARG A 238 -13.87 -7.94 -6.43
N LEU A 239 -13.13 -6.86 -6.18
CA LEU A 239 -13.71 -5.60 -5.68
C LEU A 239 -14.65 -4.96 -6.71
N GLN A 240 -14.30 -5.01 -7.99
CA GLN A 240 -15.11 -4.53 -9.11
C GLN A 240 -16.44 -5.27 -9.18
N ASN A 241 -16.42 -6.61 -9.09
CA ASN A 241 -17.64 -7.42 -9.10
C ASN A 241 -18.57 -7.08 -7.93
N ILE A 242 -18.01 -6.86 -6.74
CA ILE A 242 -18.79 -6.48 -5.54
C ILE A 242 -19.38 -5.08 -5.72
N LEU A 243 -18.59 -4.10 -6.19
CA LEU A 243 -19.08 -2.75 -6.42
C LEU A 243 -20.15 -2.71 -7.52
N GLN A 244 -19.94 -3.42 -8.63
CA GLN A 244 -20.89 -3.46 -9.74
C GLN A 244 -22.23 -4.03 -9.28
N GLN A 245 -22.23 -5.15 -8.57
CA GLN A 245 -23.44 -5.72 -7.97
C GLN A 245 -24.08 -4.79 -6.93
N THR A 246 -23.26 -4.08 -6.14
CA THR A 246 -23.77 -3.09 -5.18
C THR A 246 -24.51 -1.97 -5.89
N LEU A 247 -23.95 -1.44 -6.98
CA LEU A 247 -24.59 -0.37 -7.75
C LEU A 247 -25.87 -0.87 -8.44
N GLU A 248 -25.87 -2.09 -8.97
CA GLU A 248 -27.02 -2.71 -9.64
C GLU A 248 -28.17 -3.07 -8.69
N ALA A 249 -27.91 -3.18 -7.38
CA ALA A 249 -28.93 -3.51 -6.39
C ALA A 249 -29.95 -2.37 -6.15
N PHE A 250 -29.60 -1.13 -6.50
CA PHE A 250 -30.47 0.03 -6.29
C PHE A 250 -31.27 0.37 -7.54
N ASP A 251 -32.44 0.99 -7.35
CA ASP A 251 -33.22 1.58 -8.43
C ASP A 251 -32.66 2.96 -8.79
N TRP A 252 -32.35 3.16 -10.07
CA TRP A 252 -31.78 4.40 -10.58
C TRP A 252 -32.67 5.05 -11.62
N HIS A 253 -32.60 6.39 -11.68
CA HIS A 253 -33.17 7.22 -12.73
C HIS A 253 -32.09 8.05 -13.45
N GLY A 254 -32.41 8.49 -14.67
CA GLY A 254 -31.53 9.29 -15.52
C GLY A 254 -30.55 8.45 -16.35
N PRO A 255 -29.60 9.10 -17.05
CA PRO A 255 -28.68 8.41 -17.93
C PRO A 255 -27.68 7.56 -17.13
N LYS A 256 -27.30 6.41 -17.71
CA LYS A 256 -26.20 5.57 -17.24
C LYS A 256 -24.90 6.36 -17.20
N GLN A 257 -24.05 6.06 -16.23
CA GLN A 257 -22.72 6.65 -16.12
C GLN A 257 -21.66 5.57 -16.24
N HIS A 258 -20.59 5.89 -16.98
CA HIS A 258 -19.43 5.01 -17.14
C HIS A 258 -18.22 5.67 -16.49
N GLY A 259 -17.44 4.90 -15.73
CA GLY A 259 -16.21 5.37 -15.11
C GLY A 259 -15.07 4.37 -15.31
N PRO A 260 -13.79 4.80 -15.17
CA PRO A 260 -13.36 6.17 -14.84
C PRO A 260 -13.51 7.17 -16.02
N SER A 261 -13.53 8.47 -15.74
CA SER A 261 -13.57 9.53 -16.76
C SER A 261 -12.22 9.71 -17.45
N ALA A 262 -12.24 10.22 -18.69
CA ALA A 262 -11.05 10.58 -19.48
C ALA A 262 -10.57 12.01 -19.19
#